data_AF-A0A0C2D5S7-F1
#
_entry.id   AF-A0A0C2D5S7-F1
#
_cell.length_a   1.000
_cell.length_b   1.000
_cell.length_c   1.000
_cell.angle_alpha   90.00
_cell.angle_beta   90.00
_cell.angle_gamma   90.00
#
_symmetry.space_group_name_H-M   'P 1'
#
loop_
_entity.id
_entity.type
_entity.pdbx_description
1 polymer ?
#
loop_
_entity_poly.entity_id
_entity_poly.type
_entity_poly.pdbx_seq_one_letter_code
_entity_poly.pdbx_strand_id
1 'polypeptide(L)'
;MAKNPRAHSLAILGATALLTSCGVGKGAPDWIGADAAVVRCTVAGPNLSLPRMFDEVPSPAVPTGLYARTMDPIALDQLGFERDRAVCATLQAPDTAQLDAAAIAIDELHTTRSELSRQARKLGRCLCSYADALDSRTMVPGCADQPTRLDCELETEQVSALATLLAPLRAKLETTQVPRVHWRLFGRTDRIGRFVARYEDLLGRHPGGSEVYLRKTPLPPHAGMKLISALLAIEHVVAVVRQDGGRALLVVREIDDDLILDHFAYPDWLAAGARGFDLELSALLPYLDDAQIDRYRAALAPPTQTRELLFEPRKGYMVELDRAALDRVDRGMVLAARFAGQHYDETKEVRVLPPLLIDRFAHQVPYGTEGTVLRVRARLTDEGREWIAGPGKVAAYEALTNLGQSDFTPQFEPASQVGAAQLFLLRGRPIEQTLFAGATALPQVLMAIEIAASGSLKGDIDDFQVAVPSGPLPGELQNRPGVQELRERLSISPHELAVEVVEGGSVIQLELEPR
;
A
#
# COMPACT_ATOMS: atom_id res chain seq x y z
N MET A 1 32.72 52.69 -43.14
CA MET A 1 32.20 51.44 -42.54
C MET A 1 31.57 51.82 -41.20
N ALA A 2 30.38 52.44 -41.12
CA ALA A 2 29.02 51.88 -41.23
C ALA A 2 28.89 50.54 -40.49
N LYS A 3 28.06 50.32 -39.46
CA LYS A 3 27.00 51.08 -38.73
C LYS A 3 26.81 50.37 -37.37
N ASN A 4 26.43 51.10 -36.33
CA ASN A 4 25.63 50.62 -35.18
C ASN A 4 24.17 51.13 -35.41
N PRO A 5 23.11 50.81 -34.63
CA PRO A 5 22.70 49.65 -33.81
C PRO A 5 21.20 49.25 -34.06
N ARG A 6 20.63 48.21 -33.38
CA ARG A 6 19.20 47.94 -33.01
C ARG A 6 19.04 46.45 -32.63
N ALA A 7 18.74 46.07 -31.39
CA ALA A 7 17.43 46.01 -30.73
C ALA A 7 16.41 45.04 -31.40
N HIS A 8 16.17 43.87 -30.78
CA HIS A 8 14.94 43.04 -30.74
C HIS A 8 15.14 42.01 -29.60
N SER A 9 14.52 42.08 -28.41
CA SER A 9 13.12 41.83 -28.05
C SER A 9 12.60 40.42 -28.40
N LEU A 10 12.35 39.63 -27.35
CA LEU A 10 11.38 38.53 -27.16
C LEU A 10 10.56 38.01 -28.35
N ALA A 11 10.62 36.69 -28.57
CA ALA A 11 9.51 35.77 -28.93
C ALA A 11 10.05 34.32 -28.81
N ILE A 12 9.79 33.57 -27.73
CA ILE A 12 8.71 32.56 -27.60
C ILE A 12 8.10 32.15 -28.95
N LEU A 13 8.44 30.94 -29.45
CA LEU A 13 7.53 29.95 -30.05
C LEU A 13 8.33 28.83 -30.78
N GLY A 14 8.08 27.58 -30.39
CA GLY A 14 8.07 26.46 -31.34
C GLY A 14 9.37 25.67 -31.54
N ALA A 15 9.79 24.94 -30.52
CA ALA A 15 10.53 23.68 -30.72
C ALA A 15 9.86 22.56 -29.90
N THR A 16 8.54 22.48 -30.05
CA THR A 16 7.77 21.26 -29.79
C THR A 16 7.83 20.40 -31.05
N ALA A 17 8.07 19.10 -30.84
CA ALA A 17 8.07 17.99 -31.80
C ALA A 17 9.36 17.75 -32.61
N LEU A 18 9.72 16.46 -32.64
CA LEU A 18 10.71 15.78 -33.50
C LEU A 18 12.09 15.44 -32.90
N LEU A 19 12.15 15.16 -31.61
CA LEU A 19 12.93 14.00 -31.13
C LEU A 19 11.95 12.84 -30.92
N THR A 20 11.53 12.25 -32.03
CA THR A 20 10.95 10.91 -32.07
C THR A 20 12.02 9.94 -31.59
N SER A 21 11.96 9.58 -30.30
CA SER A 21 12.58 8.37 -29.78
C SER A 21 12.02 7.19 -30.55
N CYS A 22 12.88 6.56 -31.35
CA CYS A 22 12.58 5.24 -31.88
C CYS A 22 12.55 4.25 -30.71
N GLY A 23 11.35 3.87 -30.30
CA GLY A 23 11.05 2.59 -29.66
C GLY A 23 11.41 2.43 -28.19
N VAL A 24 10.67 3.09 -27.29
CA VAL A 24 10.46 2.58 -25.93
C VAL A 24 8.98 2.67 -25.66
N GLY A 25 8.26 1.55 -25.83
CA GLY A 25 6.84 1.47 -25.57
C GLY A 25 6.51 1.87 -24.14
N LYS A 26 5.33 2.48 -23.97
CA LYS A 26 4.67 2.78 -22.70
C LYS A 26 4.93 1.63 -21.72
N GLY A 27 5.55 1.94 -20.59
CA GLY A 27 5.94 0.95 -19.61
C GLY A 27 5.46 1.38 -18.24
N ALA A 28 5.36 0.40 -17.35
CA ALA A 28 5.21 0.45 -15.90
C ALA A 28 5.01 1.85 -15.22
N PRO A 29 5.95 2.82 -15.25
CA PRO A 29 5.83 4.10 -14.53
C PRO A 29 4.50 4.86 -14.68
N ASP A 30 3.81 4.78 -15.81
CA ASP A 30 2.57 5.54 -16.04
C ASP A 30 1.42 5.12 -15.09
N TRP A 31 1.51 3.94 -14.49
CA TRP A 31 0.52 3.40 -13.56
C TRP A 31 0.83 3.69 -12.08
N ILE A 32 1.92 4.40 -11.80
CA ILE A 32 2.34 4.80 -10.45
C ILE A 32 1.76 6.17 -10.12
N GLY A 33 0.68 6.16 -9.33
CA GLY A 33 0.04 7.38 -8.84
C GLY A 33 0.94 8.18 -7.89
N ALA A 34 0.77 9.50 -7.89
CA ALA A 34 1.54 10.39 -7.03
C ALA A 34 1.34 10.14 -5.51
N ASP A 35 0.20 9.56 -5.16
CA ASP A 35 -0.26 9.21 -3.83
C ASP A 35 0.07 7.78 -3.40
N ALA A 36 0.86 7.02 -4.18
CA ALA A 36 1.26 5.66 -3.81
C ALA A 36 2.02 5.63 -2.47
N ALA A 37 1.50 4.94 -1.47
CA ALA A 37 2.15 4.74 -0.17
C ALA A 37 3.38 3.83 -0.26
N VAL A 38 3.27 2.80 -1.10
CA VAL A 38 4.34 1.83 -1.35
C VAL A 38 4.45 1.61 -2.86
N VAL A 39 5.66 1.54 -3.37
CA VAL A 39 5.97 1.04 -4.73
C VAL A 39 6.99 -0.07 -4.57
N ARG A 40 6.69 -1.27 -5.08
CA ARG A 40 7.61 -2.41 -5.09
C ARG A 40 7.74 -2.90 -6.52
N CYS A 41 8.94 -2.90 -7.06
CA CYS A 41 9.21 -3.37 -8.42
C CYS A 41 10.21 -4.51 -8.43
N THR A 42 9.94 -5.48 -9.30
CA THR A 42 10.75 -6.67 -9.55
C THR A 42 10.67 -7.03 -11.02
N VAL A 43 11.26 -8.16 -11.41
CA VAL A 43 11.16 -8.76 -12.74
C VAL A 43 10.44 -10.10 -12.67
N ALA A 44 9.70 -10.44 -13.73
CA ALA A 44 9.06 -11.75 -13.85
C ALA A 44 10.02 -12.78 -14.49
N GLY A 45 10.14 -13.98 -13.93
CA GLY A 45 10.96 -15.04 -14.52
C GLY A 45 11.39 -16.14 -13.55
N PRO A 46 11.64 -17.38 -14.03
CA PRO A 46 11.89 -18.54 -13.18
C PRO A 46 13.30 -18.68 -12.59
N ASN A 47 14.25 -17.86 -13.03
CA ASN A 47 15.67 -17.98 -12.65
C ASN A 47 16.12 -16.89 -11.66
N LEU A 48 15.17 -16.20 -11.02
CA LEU A 48 15.44 -15.00 -10.25
C LEU A 48 15.02 -15.21 -8.81
N SER A 49 16.00 -15.24 -7.91
CA SER A 49 15.77 -15.18 -6.47
C SER A 49 15.78 -13.73 -6.03
N LEU A 50 14.69 -13.26 -5.44
CA LEU A 50 14.68 -11.97 -4.77
C LEU A 50 15.70 -11.97 -3.63
N PRO A 51 16.54 -10.92 -3.48
CA PRO A 51 17.37 -10.79 -2.29
C PRO A 51 16.45 -10.72 -1.07
N ARG A 52 16.66 -11.58 -0.06
CA ARG A 52 15.81 -11.64 1.15
C ARG A 52 15.75 -10.32 1.92
N MET A 53 16.73 -9.44 1.74
CA MET A 53 16.72 -8.06 2.25
C MET A 53 15.48 -7.26 1.82
N PHE A 54 14.82 -7.62 0.71
CA PHE A 54 13.55 -7.01 0.28
C PHE A 54 12.33 -7.46 1.08
N ASP A 55 12.39 -8.64 1.70
CA ASP A 55 11.29 -9.17 2.52
C ASP A 55 11.29 -8.56 3.93
N GLU A 56 12.42 -7.96 4.35
CA GLU A 56 12.56 -7.28 5.65
C GLU A 56 12.02 -5.85 5.65
N VAL A 57 11.87 -5.20 4.49
CA VAL A 57 11.15 -3.92 4.41
C VAL A 57 9.65 -4.20 4.46
N PRO A 58 8.95 -3.82 5.54
CA PRO A 58 7.54 -4.13 5.71
C PRO A 58 6.73 -3.52 4.58
N SER A 59 6.32 -4.36 3.64
CA SER A 59 5.28 -4.05 2.67
C SER A 59 4.09 -4.94 3.01
N PRO A 60 2.87 -4.38 3.06
CA PRO A 60 1.68 -5.21 3.24
C PRO A 60 1.64 -6.26 2.14
N ALA A 61 1.29 -7.50 2.49
CA ALA A 61 1.19 -8.55 1.50
C ALA A 61 0.15 -8.18 0.43
N VAL A 62 0.51 -8.28 -0.85
CA VAL A 62 -0.42 -8.03 -1.96
C VAL A 62 -1.50 -9.12 -1.91
N PRO A 63 -2.80 -8.85 -1.74
CA PRO A 63 -3.75 -9.88 -1.34
C PRO A 63 -4.20 -10.81 -2.48
N THR A 64 -3.54 -10.74 -3.63
CA THR A 64 -3.60 -11.74 -4.70
C THR A 64 -3.20 -13.13 -4.18
N GLY A 65 -3.47 -14.20 -4.94
CA GLY A 65 -3.16 -15.59 -4.57
C GLY A 65 -1.77 -15.77 -3.94
N LEU A 66 -1.58 -16.87 -3.20
CA LEU A 66 -0.34 -17.20 -2.45
C LEU A 66 0.97 -16.92 -3.24
N TYR A 67 0.90 -16.98 -4.56
CA TYR A 67 1.94 -16.66 -5.54
C TYR A 67 2.34 -15.18 -5.67
N ALA A 68 1.41 -14.24 -5.74
CA ALA A 68 1.75 -12.82 -5.97
C ALA A 68 1.92 -11.99 -4.68
N ARG A 69 1.58 -12.57 -3.51
CA ARG A 69 1.78 -11.94 -2.18
C ARG A 69 3.20 -11.47 -1.93
N THR A 70 4.18 -12.18 -2.46
CA THR A 70 5.61 -11.94 -2.27
C THR A 70 6.27 -11.27 -3.46
N MET A 71 5.52 -10.88 -4.50
CA MET A 71 6.09 -10.44 -5.78
C MET A 71 7.09 -11.47 -6.36
N ASP A 72 6.80 -12.75 -6.15
CA ASP A 72 7.67 -13.85 -6.57
C ASP A 72 7.82 -13.86 -8.11
N PRO A 73 9.06 -13.84 -8.65
CA PRO A 73 9.29 -13.79 -10.09
C PRO A 73 8.64 -14.93 -10.88
N ILE A 74 8.59 -16.16 -10.33
CA ILE A 74 7.94 -17.31 -10.98
C ILE A 74 6.43 -17.09 -11.02
N ALA A 75 5.83 -16.66 -9.92
CA ALA A 75 4.42 -16.32 -9.85
C ALA A 75 4.00 -15.27 -10.87
N LEU A 76 4.79 -14.21 -11.02
CA LEU A 76 4.52 -13.15 -11.99
C LEU A 76 4.55 -13.68 -13.44
N ASP A 77 5.52 -14.55 -13.78
CA ASP A 77 5.55 -15.24 -15.08
C ASP A 77 4.33 -16.17 -15.27
N GLN A 78 3.86 -16.81 -14.20
CA GLN A 78 2.67 -17.66 -14.27
C GLN A 78 1.39 -16.85 -14.49
N LEU A 79 1.25 -15.69 -13.84
CA LEU A 79 0.14 -14.75 -14.03
C LEU A 79 0.07 -14.18 -15.45
N GLY A 80 1.22 -14.08 -16.12
CA GLY A 80 1.31 -13.73 -17.53
C GLY A 80 2.08 -12.45 -17.85
N PHE A 81 2.80 -11.89 -16.88
CA PHE A 81 3.73 -10.77 -17.12
C PHE A 81 4.88 -11.20 -18.05
N GLU A 82 5.32 -10.32 -18.95
CA GLU A 82 6.43 -10.56 -19.87
C GLU A 82 7.71 -10.85 -19.07
N ARG A 83 8.46 -11.88 -19.47
CA ARG A 83 9.69 -12.28 -18.79
C ARG A 83 10.75 -11.20 -18.87
N ASP A 84 11.54 -11.10 -17.80
CA ASP A 84 12.66 -10.15 -17.68
C ASP A 84 12.24 -8.68 -17.86
N ARG A 85 10.94 -8.38 -17.72
CA ARG A 85 10.40 -7.03 -17.68
C ARG A 85 10.02 -6.65 -16.26
N ALA A 86 10.16 -5.36 -15.97
CA ALA A 86 9.76 -4.80 -14.69
C ALA A 86 8.25 -4.95 -14.48
N VAL A 87 7.89 -5.45 -13.32
CA VAL A 87 6.53 -5.54 -12.79
C VAL A 87 6.52 -4.80 -11.46
N CYS A 88 5.59 -3.89 -11.29
CA CYS A 88 5.49 -3.06 -10.10
C CYS A 88 4.14 -3.25 -9.40
N ALA A 89 4.18 -3.36 -8.08
CA ALA A 89 3.03 -3.28 -7.18
C ALA A 89 3.02 -1.93 -6.49
N THR A 90 1.85 -1.32 -6.37
CA THR A 90 1.66 -0.03 -5.71
C THR A 90 0.52 -0.11 -4.72
N LEU A 91 0.74 0.36 -3.50
CA LEU A 91 -0.32 0.55 -2.51
C LEU A 91 -0.84 1.97 -2.65
N GLN A 92 -2.11 2.12 -3.04
CA GLN A 92 -2.73 3.42 -3.22
C GLN A 92 -3.20 3.96 -1.85
N ALA A 93 -2.81 5.19 -1.52
CA ALA A 93 -3.31 5.83 -0.31
C ALA A 93 -4.65 6.52 -0.57
N PRO A 94 -5.64 6.37 0.31
CA PRO A 94 -6.89 7.12 0.19
C PRO A 94 -6.64 8.63 0.36
N ASP A 95 -7.48 9.43 -0.30
CA ASP A 95 -7.49 10.90 -0.14
C ASP A 95 -8.04 11.30 1.24
N THR A 96 -7.49 12.37 1.82
CA THR A 96 -7.86 12.86 3.16
C THR A 96 -9.33 13.25 3.27
N ALA A 97 -9.89 13.95 2.27
CA ALA A 97 -11.29 14.34 2.26
C ALA A 97 -12.22 13.13 2.13
N GLN A 98 -11.78 12.08 1.41
CA GLN A 98 -12.51 10.81 1.37
C GLN A 98 -12.52 10.11 2.73
N LEU A 99 -11.42 10.16 3.49
CA LEU A 99 -11.37 9.61 4.85
C LEU A 99 -12.28 10.38 5.81
N ASP A 100 -12.31 11.71 5.73
CA ASP A 100 -13.19 12.55 6.56
C ASP A 100 -14.67 12.24 6.30
N ALA A 101 -15.06 12.13 5.03
CA ALA A 101 -16.43 11.78 4.64
C ALA A 101 -16.80 10.35 5.08
N ALA A 102 -15.87 9.40 4.96
CA ALA A 102 -16.07 8.02 5.40
C ALA A 102 -16.32 7.93 6.92
N ALA A 103 -15.58 8.69 7.72
CA ALA A 103 -15.74 8.70 9.17
C ALA A 103 -17.17 9.06 9.59
N ILE A 104 -17.73 10.14 9.04
CA ILE A 104 -19.09 10.59 9.31
C ILE A 104 -20.10 9.54 8.86
N ALA A 105 -19.94 9.03 7.63
CA ALA A 105 -20.90 8.10 7.05
C ALA A 105 -20.94 6.74 7.77
N ILE A 106 -19.83 6.29 8.35
CA ILE A 106 -19.76 5.05 9.15
C ILE A 106 -20.52 5.23 10.47
N ASP A 107 -20.40 6.36 11.16
CA ASP A 107 -21.12 6.63 12.41
C ASP A 107 -22.64 6.70 12.21
N GLU A 108 -23.06 7.38 11.14
CA GLU A 108 -24.46 7.49 10.78
C GLU A 108 -25.04 6.13 10.37
N LEU A 109 -24.24 5.26 9.72
CA LEU A 109 -24.62 3.88 9.41
C LEU A 109 -24.84 3.05 10.69
N HIS A 110 -23.90 3.10 11.64
CA HIS A 110 -24.06 2.41 12.92
C HIS A 110 -25.30 2.87 13.67
N THR A 111 -25.52 4.18 13.75
CA THR A 111 -26.72 4.76 14.39
C THR A 111 -28.00 4.27 13.71
N THR A 112 -28.05 4.30 12.38
CA THR A 112 -29.20 3.82 11.60
C THR A 112 -29.45 2.33 11.80
N ARG A 113 -28.39 1.52 11.83
CA ARG A 113 -28.50 0.07 12.07
C ARG A 113 -28.96 -0.25 13.49
N SER A 114 -28.47 0.47 14.51
CA SER A 114 -28.94 0.31 15.88
C SER A 114 -30.42 0.67 16.03
N GLU A 115 -30.87 1.73 15.35
CA GLU A 115 -32.28 2.12 15.31
C GLU A 115 -33.14 1.04 14.65
N LEU A 116 -32.72 0.54 13.48
CA LEU A 116 -33.37 -0.57 12.79
C LEU A 116 -33.49 -1.78 13.71
N SER A 117 -32.40 -2.20 14.37
CA SER A 117 -32.41 -3.35 15.28
C SER A 117 -33.47 -3.17 16.39
N ARG A 118 -33.53 -1.98 16.99
CA ARG A 118 -34.48 -1.65 18.07
C ARG A 118 -35.93 -1.67 17.58
N GLN A 119 -36.20 -1.15 16.39
CA GLN A 119 -37.55 -1.08 15.84
C GLN A 119 -38.01 -2.43 15.26
N ALA A 120 -37.14 -3.13 14.53
CA ALA A 120 -37.43 -4.43 13.91
C ALA A 120 -37.80 -5.50 14.95
N ARG A 121 -37.18 -5.49 16.13
CA ARG A 121 -37.55 -6.39 17.24
C ARG A 121 -39.01 -6.26 17.69
N LYS A 122 -39.68 -5.13 17.42
CA LYS A 122 -41.09 -4.91 17.74
C LYS A 122 -42.04 -5.60 16.77
N LEU A 123 -41.56 -6.04 15.60
CA LEU A 123 -42.33 -6.81 14.61
C LEU A 123 -42.52 -8.28 15.01
N GLY A 124 -42.00 -8.68 16.16
CA GLY A 124 -42.28 -9.97 16.79
C GLY A 124 -41.38 -11.11 16.32
N ARG A 125 -41.81 -12.33 16.67
CA ARG A 125 -41.01 -13.57 16.54
C ARG A 125 -40.76 -14.05 15.11
N CYS A 126 -41.45 -13.48 14.12
CA CYS A 126 -41.40 -13.86 12.71
C CYS A 126 -40.53 -12.93 11.85
N LEU A 127 -39.79 -12.01 12.48
CA LEU A 127 -38.93 -11.02 11.84
C LEU A 127 -38.04 -11.60 10.73
N CYS A 128 -37.35 -12.72 10.99
CA CYS A 128 -36.44 -13.29 9.99
C CYS A 128 -37.15 -13.93 8.79
N SER A 129 -38.39 -14.39 8.96
CA SER A 129 -39.23 -14.83 7.83
C SER A 129 -39.70 -13.64 6.99
N TYR A 130 -40.00 -12.49 7.62
CA TYR A 130 -40.29 -11.25 6.90
C TYR A 130 -39.07 -10.72 6.14
N ALA A 131 -37.89 -10.81 6.76
CA ALA A 131 -36.63 -10.42 6.12
C ALA A 131 -36.27 -11.32 4.94
N ASP A 132 -36.55 -12.62 5.02
CA ASP A 132 -36.41 -13.60 3.95
C ASP A 132 -37.30 -13.26 2.74
N ALA A 133 -38.59 -12.96 2.99
CA ALA A 133 -39.52 -12.53 1.96
C ALA A 133 -39.10 -11.23 1.23
N LEU A 134 -38.22 -10.43 1.85
CA LEU A 134 -37.67 -9.19 1.30
C LEU A 134 -36.23 -9.35 0.75
N ASP A 135 -35.68 -10.56 0.73
CA ASP A 135 -34.26 -10.83 0.40
C ASP A 135 -33.29 -9.91 1.18
N SER A 136 -33.59 -9.69 2.47
CA SER A 136 -32.93 -8.70 3.33
C SER A 136 -32.45 -9.29 4.66
N ARG A 137 -32.31 -10.62 4.74
CA ARG A 137 -31.89 -11.33 5.95
C ARG A 137 -30.55 -10.83 6.50
N THR A 138 -29.60 -10.58 5.61
CA THR A 138 -28.25 -10.07 5.94
C THR A 138 -28.26 -8.61 6.39
N MET A 139 -29.30 -7.84 6.04
CA MET A 139 -29.47 -6.45 6.50
C MET A 139 -30.11 -6.36 7.89
N VAL A 140 -30.92 -7.35 8.27
CA VAL A 140 -31.61 -7.37 9.56
C VAL A 140 -30.72 -8.03 10.61
N PRO A 141 -30.27 -7.29 11.65
CA PRO A 141 -29.38 -7.83 12.68
C PRO A 141 -29.99 -9.07 13.36
N GLY A 142 -29.20 -10.13 13.51
CA GLY A 142 -29.62 -11.42 14.06
C GLY A 142 -30.29 -12.37 13.07
N CYS A 143 -30.65 -11.95 11.84
CA CYS A 143 -31.37 -12.82 10.90
C CYS A 143 -30.49 -13.51 9.86
N ALA A 144 -29.21 -13.13 9.71
CA ALA A 144 -28.31 -13.73 8.74
C ALA A 144 -28.22 -15.26 8.92
N ASP A 145 -27.90 -15.71 10.14
CA ASP A 145 -27.65 -17.12 10.45
C ASP A 145 -28.82 -17.84 11.17
N GLN A 146 -29.90 -17.11 11.50
CA GLN A 146 -31.03 -17.70 12.22
C GLN A 146 -32.03 -18.36 11.26
N PRO A 147 -32.31 -19.67 11.36
CA PRO A 147 -33.29 -20.31 10.47
C PRO A 147 -34.66 -19.64 10.59
N THR A 148 -35.38 -19.51 9.46
CA THR A 148 -36.78 -19.08 9.47
C THR A 148 -37.61 -20.08 10.29
N ARG A 149 -38.54 -19.56 11.08
CA ARG A 149 -39.49 -20.39 11.81
C ARG A 149 -40.57 -20.93 10.86
N LEU A 150 -40.87 -22.22 10.98
CA LEU A 150 -41.87 -22.90 10.17
C LEU A 150 -43.32 -22.52 10.57
N ASP A 151 -43.53 -22.00 11.77
CA ASP A 151 -44.85 -21.58 12.30
C ASP A 151 -45.18 -20.10 12.04
N CYS A 152 -44.42 -19.42 11.18
CA CYS A 152 -44.60 -18.01 10.87
C CYS A 152 -45.40 -17.82 9.58
N GLU A 153 -46.56 -17.18 9.69
CA GLU A 153 -47.34 -16.70 8.54
C GLU A 153 -46.82 -15.32 8.10
N LEU A 154 -46.72 -15.12 6.78
CA LEU A 154 -46.25 -13.86 6.21
C LEU A 154 -47.38 -12.83 6.20
N GLU A 155 -47.46 -12.03 7.26
CA GLU A 155 -48.40 -10.91 7.35
C GLU A 155 -47.94 -9.74 6.47
N THR A 156 -48.74 -9.40 5.43
CA THR A 156 -48.42 -8.33 4.47
C THR A 156 -48.12 -6.99 5.15
N GLU A 157 -48.85 -6.64 6.20
CA GLU A 157 -48.63 -5.40 6.97
C GLU A 157 -47.26 -5.39 7.66
N GLN A 158 -46.84 -6.52 8.24
CA GLN A 158 -45.54 -6.65 8.92
C GLN A 158 -44.37 -6.66 7.93
N VAL A 159 -44.55 -7.31 6.78
CA VAL A 159 -43.56 -7.28 5.68
C VAL A 159 -43.39 -5.85 5.16
N SER A 160 -44.50 -5.12 4.93
CA SER A 160 -44.46 -3.71 4.51
C SER A 160 -43.87 -2.80 5.58
N ALA A 161 -44.16 -3.05 6.86
CA ALA A 161 -43.57 -2.33 7.98
C ALA A 161 -42.05 -2.53 8.01
N LEU A 162 -41.56 -3.77 7.89
CA LEU A 162 -40.12 -4.06 7.82
C LEU A 162 -39.46 -3.39 6.61
N ALA A 163 -40.09 -3.42 5.43
CA ALA A 163 -39.57 -2.74 4.25
C ALA A 163 -39.40 -1.23 4.48
N THR A 164 -40.36 -0.60 5.17
CA THR A 164 -40.29 0.81 5.57
C THR A 164 -39.16 1.07 6.56
N LEU A 165 -38.97 0.18 7.54
CA LEU A 165 -37.87 0.27 8.50
C LEU A 165 -36.49 0.10 7.85
N LEU A 166 -36.39 -0.73 6.80
CA LEU A 166 -35.14 -0.97 6.07
C LEU A 166 -34.76 0.17 5.13
N ALA A 167 -35.71 1.01 4.70
CA ALA A 167 -35.46 2.06 3.71
C ALA A 167 -34.35 3.05 4.12
N PRO A 168 -34.29 3.57 5.36
CA PRO A 168 -33.18 4.42 5.81
C PRO A 168 -31.83 3.72 5.76
N LEU A 169 -31.77 2.43 6.15
CA LEU A 169 -30.53 1.67 6.10
C LEU A 169 -30.06 1.49 4.64
N ARG A 170 -30.96 1.16 3.71
CA ARG A 170 -30.63 1.03 2.28
C ARG A 170 -30.09 2.32 1.69
N ALA A 171 -30.76 3.45 1.95
CA ALA A 171 -30.27 4.77 1.52
C ALA A 171 -28.89 5.10 2.12
N LYS A 172 -28.63 4.65 3.35
CA LYS A 172 -27.32 4.83 3.98
C LYS A 172 -26.24 3.95 3.36
N LEU A 173 -26.54 2.68 3.08
CA LEU A 173 -25.63 1.78 2.36
C LEU A 173 -25.26 2.33 0.98
N GLU A 174 -26.16 3.05 0.32
CA GLU A 174 -25.89 3.68 -0.97
C GLU A 174 -24.85 4.82 -0.91
N THR A 175 -24.65 5.41 0.27
CA THR A 175 -23.80 6.60 0.46
C THR A 175 -22.59 6.35 1.37
N THR A 176 -22.64 5.33 2.24
CA THR A 176 -21.55 5.05 3.16
C THR A 176 -20.33 4.51 2.44
N GLN A 177 -19.19 5.14 2.74
CA GLN A 177 -17.89 4.77 2.23
C GLN A 177 -17.08 4.08 3.31
N VAL A 178 -16.61 2.88 3.04
CA VAL A 178 -15.71 2.14 3.93
C VAL A 178 -14.34 2.07 3.26
N PRO A 179 -13.27 2.56 3.91
CA PRO A 179 -11.92 2.49 3.35
C PRO A 179 -11.49 1.05 3.07
N ARG A 180 -10.76 0.89 1.97
CA ARG A 180 -10.19 -0.39 1.49
C ARG A 180 -8.70 -0.20 1.24
N VAL A 181 -7.94 -1.27 1.40
CA VAL A 181 -6.58 -1.37 0.87
C VAL A 181 -6.69 -1.60 -0.63
N HIS A 182 -6.07 -0.73 -1.44
CA HIS A 182 -6.01 -0.92 -2.89
C HIS A 182 -4.56 -1.13 -3.31
N TRP A 183 -4.27 -2.35 -3.74
CA TRP A 183 -3.02 -2.69 -4.41
C TRP A 183 -3.23 -2.71 -5.91
N ARG A 184 -2.32 -2.11 -6.66
CA ARG A 184 -2.27 -2.26 -8.11
C ARG A 184 -0.94 -2.87 -8.53
N LEU A 185 -1.01 -4.03 -9.14
CA LEU A 185 0.11 -4.71 -9.77
C LEU A 185 0.02 -4.51 -11.29
N PHE A 186 1.11 -4.09 -11.93
CA PHE A 186 1.11 -3.83 -13.36
C PHE A 186 2.49 -4.08 -14.00
N GLY A 187 2.47 -4.35 -15.30
CA GLY A 187 3.64 -4.62 -16.11
C GLY A 187 3.22 -5.07 -17.50
N ARG A 188 4.18 -5.20 -18.42
CA ARG A 188 3.88 -5.66 -19.78
C ARG A 188 3.49 -7.13 -19.79
N THR A 189 2.70 -7.52 -20.78
CA THR A 189 2.39 -8.91 -21.11
C THR A 189 2.62 -9.17 -22.59
N ASP A 190 3.24 -10.31 -22.89
CA ASP A 190 3.39 -10.88 -24.22
C ASP A 190 2.38 -12.03 -24.46
N ARG A 191 1.48 -12.27 -23.49
CA ARG A 191 0.61 -13.45 -23.41
C ARG A 191 -0.81 -13.05 -22.99
N ILE A 192 -1.43 -12.18 -23.78
CA ILE A 192 -2.82 -11.75 -23.62
C ILE A 192 -3.75 -12.97 -23.48
N GLY A 193 -4.68 -12.93 -22.53
CA GLY A 193 -5.62 -14.01 -22.21
C GLY A 193 -5.05 -15.12 -21.31
N ARG A 194 -3.77 -15.05 -20.93
CA ARG A 194 -3.12 -16.10 -20.11
C ARG A 194 -3.76 -16.28 -18.75
N PHE A 195 -4.18 -15.20 -18.10
CA PHE A 195 -4.88 -15.29 -16.81
C PHE A 195 -6.17 -16.10 -16.96
N VAL A 196 -7.00 -15.76 -17.95
CA VAL A 196 -8.28 -16.44 -18.21
C VAL A 196 -8.07 -17.90 -18.59
N ALA A 197 -7.01 -18.24 -19.32
CA ALA A 197 -6.71 -19.62 -19.68
C ALA A 197 -6.25 -20.49 -18.48
N ARG A 198 -5.83 -19.89 -17.37
CA ARG A 198 -5.16 -20.58 -16.26
C ARG A 198 -5.68 -20.25 -14.86
N TYR A 199 -6.79 -19.52 -14.74
CA TYR A 199 -7.25 -19.02 -13.44
C TYR A 199 -7.50 -20.17 -12.44
N GLU A 200 -7.93 -21.35 -12.91
CA GLU A 200 -8.17 -22.53 -12.06
C GLU A 200 -6.88 -23.00 -11.37
N ASP A 201 -5.77 -23.09 -12.13
CA ASP A 201 -4.44 -23.42 -11.59
C ASP A 201 -3.92 -22.32 -10.64
N LEU A 202 -4.14 -21.06 -10.99
CA LEU A 202 -3.58 -19.90 -10.32
C LEU A 202 -4.28 -19.61 -8.98
N LEU A 203 -5.60 -19.79 -8.94
CA LEU A 203 -6.45 -19.38 -7.81
C LEU A 203 -6.95 -20.55 -6.95
N GLY A 204 -6.92 -21.79 -7.44
CA GLY A 204 -7.33 -22.98 -6.69
C GLY A 204 -6.54 -23.22 -5.39
N ARG A 205 -5.46 -22.46 -5.15
CA ARG A 205 -4.60 -22.52 -3.97
C ARG A 205 -4.78 -21.34 -3.00
N HIS A 206 -5.76 -20.46 -3.22
CA HIS A 206 -6.05 -19.37 -2.28
C HIS A 206 -6.75 -19.90 -1.02
N PRO A 207 -6.19 -19.69 0.19
CA PRO A 207 -6.70 -20.31 1.42
C PRO A 207 -8.12 -19.85 1.80
N GLY A 208 -8.52 -18.62 1.43
CA GLY A 208 -9.85 -18.08 1.71
C GLY A 208 -10.91 -18.36 0.63
N GLY A 209 -10.60 -19.24 -0.33
CA GLY A 209 -11.45 -19.47 -1.50
C GLY A 209 -11.40 -18.32 -2.51
N SER A 210 -11.85 -18.59 -3.72
CA SER A 210 -11.96 -17.58 -4.79
C SER A 210 -13.09 -17.97 -5.74
N GLU A 211 -13.92 -17.00 -6.09
CA GLU A 211 -14.95 -17.11 -7.12
C GLU A 211 -14.52 -16.25 -8.30
N VAL A 212 -14.47 -16.85 -9.49
CA VAL A 212 -13.99 -16.17 -10.71
C VAL A 212 -15.16 -15.89 -11.62
N TYR A 213 -15.29 -14.62 -11.99
CA TYR A 213 -16.30 -14.14 -12.91
C TYR A 213 -15.62 -13.66 -14.19
N LEU A 214 -16.00 -14.25 -15.31
CA LEU A 214 -15.46 -13.93 -16.62
C LEU A 214 -16.46 -13.08 -17.41
N ARG A 215 -15.93 -12.32 -18.37
CA ARG A 215 -16.76 -11.50 -19.25
C ARG A 215 -17.76 -12.38 -20.01
N LYS A 216 -19.01 -11.92 -20.10
CA LYS A 216 -20.14 -12.63 -20.74
C LYS A 216 -20.64 -13.89 -20.01
N THR A 217 -20.13 -14.19 -18.82
CA THR A 217 -20.70 -15.25 -17.98
C THR A 217 -21.95 -14.73 -17.25
N PRO A 218 -23.08 -15.46 -17.26
CA PRO A 218 -24.26 -15.10 -16.48
C PRO A 218 -23.92 -14.99 -14.99
N LEU A 219 -24.36 -13.91 -14.34
CA LEU A 219 -24.13 -13.70 -12.91
C LEU A 219 -25.38 -14.09 -12.11
N PRO A 220 -25.21 -14.70 -10.93
CA PRO A 220 -26.33 -14.99 -10.05
C PRO A 220 -27.00 -13.69 -9.55
N PRO A 221 -28.31 -13.69 -9.24
CA PRO A 221 -29.04 -12.48 -8.85
C PRO A 221 -28.97 -12.22 -7.34
N HIS A 222 -27.79 -12.00 -6.78
CA HIS A 222 -27.63 -11.64 -5.35
C HIS A 222 -26.72 -10.42 -5.14
N ALA A 223 -26.68 -9.88 -3.91
CA ALA A 223 -25.88 -8.71 -3.57
C ALA A 223 -24.40 -8.88 -3.91
N GLY A 224 -23.76 -7.80 -4.36
CA GLY A 224 -22.38 -7.75 -4.87
C GLY A 224 -22.26 -8.03 -6.37
N MET A 225 -23.31 -8.53 -7.02
CA MET A 225 -23.28 -8.86 -8.45
C MET A 225 -23.49 -7.64 -9.34
N LYS A 226 -24.03 -6.52 -8.83
CA LYS A 226 -24.11 -5.28 -9.61
C LYS A 226 -22.73 -4.70 -9.85
N LEU A 227 -21.88 -4.71 -8.82
CA LEU A 227 -20.48 -4.31 -8.94
C LEU A 227 -19.74 -5.20 -9.94
N ILE A 228 -19.81 -6.53 -9.77
CA ILE A 228 -19.13 -7.47 -10.66
C ILE A 228 -19.59 -7.28 -12.11
N SER A 229 -20.90 -7.14 -12.33
CA SER A 229 -21.46 -6.85 -13.66
C SER A 229 -20.92 -5.56 -14.24
N ALA A 230 -20.91 -4.48 -13.45
CA ALA A 230 -20.45 -3.17 -13.89
C ALA A 230 -18.94 -3.13 -14.20
N LEU A 231 -18.13 -3.93 -13.50
CA LEU A 231 -16.70 -4.06 -13.75
C LEU A 231 -16.43 -4.92 -15.00
N LEU A 232 -17.11 -6.05 -15.16
CA LEU A 232 -17.00 -6.89 -16.36
C LEU A 232 -17.51 -6.20 -17.64
N ALA A 233 -18.32 -5.15 -17.50
CA ALA A 233 -18.76 -4.31 -18.62
C ALA A 233 -17.65 -3.37 -19.14
N ILE A 234 -16.58 -3.14 -18.36
CA ILE A 234 -15.43 -2.34 -18.79
C ILE A 234 -14.66 -3.12 -19.86
N GLU A 235 -14.38 -2.48 -20.99
CA GLU A 235 -13.90 -3.14 -22.22
C GLU A 235 -12.65 -4.01 -22.02
N HIS A 236 -11.71 -3.54 -21.21
CA HIS A 236 -10.41 -4.17 -20.97
C HIS A 236 -10.37 -5.04 -19.71
N VAL A 237 -11.49 -5.21 -18.99
CA VAL A 237 -11.57 -6.16 -17.87
C VAL A 237 -11.83 -7.55 -18.42
N VAL A 238 -10.91 -8.48 -18.13
CA VAL A 238 -10.99 -9.87 -18.61
C VAL A 238 -11.54 -10.82 -17.54
N ALA A 239 -11.32 -10.50 -16.26
CA ALA A 239 -11.84 -11.26 -15.14
C ALA A 239 -12.04 -10.39 -13.90
N VAL A 240 -13.01 -10.75 -13.07
CA VAL A 240 -13.20 -10.23 -11.72
C VAL A 240 -13.21 -11.42 -10.76
N VAL A 241 -12.38 -11.39 -9.74
CA VAL A 241 -12.21 -12.48 -8.78
C VAL A 241 -12.63 -11.98 -7.40
N ARG A 242 -13.61 -12.66 -6.81
CA ARG A 242 -14.05 -12.40 -5.43
C ARG A 242 -13.33 -13.36 -4.49
N GLN A 243 -12.74 -12.85 -3.42
CA GLN A 243 -11.91 -13.62 -2.48
C GLN A 243 -12.35 -13.40 -1.03
N ASP A 244 -11.94 -14.30 -0.13
CA ASP A 244 -12.12 -14.18 1.33
C ASP A 244 -13.58 -13.95 1.76
N GLY A 245 -14.52 -14.65 1.12
CA GLY A 245 -15.95 -14.51 1.37
C GLY A 245 -16.57 -13.20 0.83
N GLY A 246 -15.85 -12.47 -0.04
CA GLY A 246 -16.25 -11.16 -0.55
C GLY A 246 -15.64 -9.97 0.17
N ARG A 247 -14.66 -10.20 1.05
CA ARG A 247 -13.88 -9.12 1.68
C ARG A 247 -12.75 -8.61 0.79
N ALA A 248 -12.50 -9.30 -0.32
CA ALA A 248 -11.49 -8.95 -1.29
C ALA A 248 -12.01 -9.12 -2.72
N LEU A 249 -11.55 -8.24 -3.61
CA LEU A 249 -11.88 -8.21 -5.02
C LEU A 249 -10.62 -7.97 -5.83
N LEU A 250 -10.34 -8.83 -6.80
CA LEU A 250 -9.28 -8.65 -7.78
C LEU A 250 -9.90 -8.42 -9.16
N VAL A 251 -9.54 -7.30 -9.79
CA VAL A 251 -9.94 -6.97 -11.16
C VAL A 251 -8.74 -7.14 -12.06
N VAL A 252 -8.85 -8.04 -13.04
CA VAL A 252 -7.79 -8.33 -14.01
C VAL A 252 -8.09 -7.64 -15.32
N ARG A 253 -7.13 -6.85 -15.79
CA ARG A 253 -7.24 -5.97 -16.94
C ARG A 253 -6.11 -6.22 -17.91
N GLU A 254 -6.45 -6.26 -19.19
CA GLU A 254 -5.50 -6.36 -20.30
C GLU A 254 -5.76 -5.17 -21.22
N ILE A 255 -4.86 -4.18 -21.21
CA ILE A 255 -4.96 -2.94 -21.98
C ILE A 255 -3.79 -2.91 -22.94
N ASP A 256 -4.06 -3.09 -24.24
CA ASP A 256 -3.00 -3.26 -25.25
C ASP A 256 -2.02 -4.38 -24.85
N ASP A 257 -0.78 -4.04 -24.48
CA ASP A 257 0.27 -4.93 -23.99
C ASP A 257 0.55 -4.78 -22.48
N ASP A 258 -0.31 -4.08 -21.73
CA ASP A 258 -0.25 -3.97 -20.27
C ASP A 258 -1.19 -4.99 -19.61
N LEU A 259 -0.65 -5.73 -18.62
CA LEU A 259 -1.42 -6.53 -17.68
C LEU A 259 -1.51 -5.78 -16.36
N ILE A 260 -2.73 -5.56 -15.86
CA ILE A 260 -2.98 -4.82 -14.62
C ILE A 260 -3.93 -5.61 -13.72
N LEU A 261 -3.53 -5.78 -12.47
CA LEU A 261 -4.24 -6.49 -11.44
C LEU A 261 -4.53 -5.50 -10.30
N ASP A 262 -5.76 -5.02 -10.23
CA ASP A 262 -6.22 -4.15 -9.15
C ASP A 262 -6.88 -5.00 -8.06
N HIS A 263 -6.26 -5.02 -6.88
CA HIS A 263 -6.74 -5.74 -5.72
C HIS A 263 -7.29 -4.77 -4.68
N PHE A 264 -8.55 -4.94 -4.34
CA PHE A 264 -9.25 -4.19 -3.30
C PHE A 264 -9.55 -5.14 -2.15
N ALA A 265 -9.11 -4.79 -0.94
CA ALA A 265 -9.34 -5.61 0.25
C ALA A 265 -9.83 -4.76 1.42
N TYR A 266 -10.80 -5.29 2.15
CA TYR A 266 -11.05 -4.85 3.51
C TYR A 266 -9.97 -5.43 4.43
N PRO A 267 -9.58 -4.71 5.51
CA PRO A 267 -8.59 -5.22 6.45
C PRO A 267 -9.06 -6.52 7.11
N ASP A 268 -8.11 -7.37 7.53
CA ASP A 268 -8.44 -8.60 8.25
C ASP A 268 -8.84 -8.32 9.70
N TRP A 269 -10.08 -7.87 9.87
CA TRP A 269 -10.64 -7.54 11.18
C TRP A 269 -10.64 -8.73 12.14
N LEU A 270 -10.72 -9.96 11.62
CA LEU A 270 -10.72 -11.19 12.43
C LEU A 270 -9.35 -11.40 13.08
N ALA A 271 -8.28 -11.26 12.30
CA ALA A 271 -6.92 -11.30 12.85
C ALA A 271 -6.71 -10.19 13.89
N ALA A 272 -7.30 -9.01 13.67
CA ALA A 272 -7.31 -7.90 14.62
C ALA A 272 -8.29 -8.06 15.81
N GLY A 273 -8.87 -9.24 16.01
CA GLY A 273 -9.65 -9.57 17.21
C GLY A 273 -11.13 -9.18 17.18
N ALA A 274 -11.71 -8.91 16.01
CA ALA A 274 -13.15 -8.72 15.82
C ALA A 274 -13.96 -9.94 16.32
N ARG A 275 -15.10 -9.75 16.99
CA ARG A 275 -15.96 -10.83 17.53
C ARG A 275 -17.44 -10.58 17.28
N GLY A 276 -18.15 -11.63 16.86
CA GLY A 276 -19.62 -11.76 16.94
C GLY A 276 -20.42 -10.71 16.15
N PHE A 277 -20.60 -9.51 16.71
CA PHE A 277 -21.31 -8.38 16.10
C PHE A 277 -20.66 -7.91 14.79
N ASP A 278 -19.33 -8.08 14.71
CA ASP A 278 -18.48 -7.61 13.62
C ASP A 278 -18.66 -8.45 12.32
N LEU A 279 -19.10 -9.70 12.46
CA LEU A 279 -19.40 -10.59 11.32
C LEU A 279 -20.69 -10.18 10.60
N GLU A 280 -21.72 -9.73 11.32
CA GLU A 280 -22.96 -9.26 10.70
C GLU A 280 -22.81 -7.92 9.96
N LEU A 281 -21.81 -7.11 10.32
CA LEU A 281 -21.46 -5.89 9.59
C LEU A 281 -20.74 -6.22 8.28
N SER A 282 -19.91 -7.26 8.28
CA SER A 282 -19.27 -7.78 7.07
C SER A 282 -20.29 -8.25 6.03
N ALA A 283 -21.47 -8.71 6.45
CA ALA A 283 -22.57 -9.08 5.55
C ALA A 283 -23.17 -7.88 4.78
N LEU A 284 -22.91 -6.64 5.20
CA LEU A 284 -23.35 -5.44 4.51
C LEU A 284 -22.42 -5.03 3.35
N LEU A 285 -21.18 -5.54 3.33
CA LEU A 285 -20.16 -5.14 2.34
C LEU A 285 -20.62 -5.30 0.89
N PRO A 286 -21.28 -6.40 0.46
CA PRO A 286 -21.72 -6.53 -0.92
C PRO A 286 -22.69 -5.43 -1.36
N TYR A 287 -23.52 -4.90 -0.44
CA TYR A 287 -24.43 -3.80 -0.74
C TYR A 287 -23.71 -2.45 -0.83
N LEU A 288 -22.72 -2.22 0.04
CA LEU A 288 -21.85 -1.04 -0.01
C LEU A 288 -21.02 -1.04 -1.31
N ASP A 289 -20.50 -2.19 -1.70
CA ASP A 289 -19.73 -2.38 -2.92
C ASP A 289 -20.56 -2.13 -4.18
N ASP A 290 -21.79 -2.66 -4.23
CA ASP A 290 -22.74 -2.41 -5.32
C ASP A 290 -23.08 -0.92 -5.49
N ALA A 291 -23.10 -0.15 -4.39
CA ALA A 291 -23.36 1.29 -4.43
C ALA A 291 -22.16 2.13 -4.88
N GLN A 292 -20.95 1.56 -4.84
CA GLN A 292 -19.70 2.30 -5.08
C GLN A 292 -19.08 2.03 -6.45
N ILE A 293 -19.87 1.58 -7.43
CA ILE A 293 -19.43 1.26 -8.80
C ILE A 293 -18.56 2.36 -9.40
N ASP A 294 -18.98 3.62 -9.30
CA ASP A 294 -18.24 4.74 -9.88
C ASP A 294 -16.90 4.98 -9.19
N ARG A 295 -16.79 4.66 -7.89
CA ARG A 295 -15.53 4.74 -7.16
C ARG A 295 -14.57 3.64 -7.59
N TYR A 296 -15.05 2.42 -7.80
CA TYR A 296 -14.22 1.35 -8.39
C TYR A 296 -13.75 1.74 -9.80
N ARG A 297 -14.63 2.30 -10.63
CA ARG A 297 -14.24 2.79 -11.97
C ARG A 297 -13.18 3.88 -11.91
N ALA A 298 -13.36 4.86 -11.02
CA ALA A 298 -12.37 5.92 -10.81
C ALA A 298 -11.05 5.35 -10.31
N ALA A 299 -11.08 4.41 -9.38
CA ALA A 299 -9.89 3.74 -8.87
C ALA A 299 -9.16 2.94 -9.96
N LEU A 300 -9.88 2.30 -10.90
CA LEU A 300 -9.30 1.56 -12.02
C LEU A 300 -8.71 2.46 -13.12
N ALA A 301 -9.04 3.74 -13.15
CA ALA A 301 -8.50 4.65 -14.15
C ALA A 301 -6.96 4.79 -14.01
N PRO A 302 -6.26 5.12 -15.11
CA PRO A 302 -4.87 5.57 -15.02
C PRO A 302 -4.76 6.75 -14.03
N PRO A 303 -3.68 6.84 -13.25
CA PRO A 303 -3.46 7.98 -12.38
C PRO A 303 -3.46 9.30 -13.18
N THR A 304 -4.11 10.33 -12.64
CA THR A 304 -4.11 11.67 -13.24
C THR A 304 -2.79 12.42 -13.01
N GLN A 305 -2.04 12.00 -11.99
CA GLN A 305 -0.73 12.50 -11.64
C GLN A 305 0.17 11.31 -11.36
N THR A 306 1.32 11.30 -12.01
CA THR A 306 2.39 10.34 -11.72
C THR A 306 3.42 10.98 -10.82
N ARG A 307 4.13 10.15 -10.06
CA ARG A 307 5.26 10.59 -9.25
C ARG A 307 6.57 10.15 -9.89
N GLU A 308 7.55 11.04 -9.80
CA GLU A 308 8.93 10.70 -10.06
C GLU A 308 9.46 9.80 -8.94
N LEU A 309 9.88 8.60 -9.32
CA LEU A 309 10.47 7.63 -8.41
C LEU A 309 11.91 8.01 -8.09
N LEU A 310 12.36 7.68 -6.88
CA LEU A 310 13.74 7.88 -6.47
C LEU A 310 14.71 6.95 -7.22
N PHE A 311 14.24 5.81 -7.73
CA PHE A 311 15.01 4.91 -8.58
C PHE A 311 14.22 4.51 -9.83
N GLU A 312 14.94 4.17 -10.91
CA GLU A 312 14.31 3.64 -12.12
C GLU A 312 14.00 2.14 -11.96
N PRO A 313 12.74 1.69 -12.08
CA PRO A 313 12.35 0.28 -11.91
C PRO A 313 13.10 -0.71 -12.81
N ARG A 314 13.52 -0.26 -13.99
CA ARG A 314 14.24 -1.10 -14.97
C ARG A 314 15.70 -1.40 -14.60
N LYS A 315 16.24 -0.73 -13.58
CA LYS A 315 17.65 -0.85 -13.20
C LYS A 315 17.89 -1.86 -12.08
N GLY A 316 16.85 -2.33 -11.40
CA GLY A 316 16.99 -3.26 -10.30
C GLY A 316 15.69 -3.50 -9.54
N TYR A 317 15.71 -4.48 -8.65
CA TYR A 317 14.65 -4.68 -7.65
C TYR A 317 14.58 -3.44 -6.77
N MET A 318 13.39 -2.89 -6.53
CA MET A 318 13.27 -1.69 -5.71
C MET A 318 12.02 -1.69 -4.84
N VAL A 319 12.11 -1.00 -3.71
CA VAL A 319 10.98 -0.63 -2.86
C VAL A 319 11.12 0.86 -2.56
N GLU A 320 10.01 1.58 -2.65
CA GLU A 320 9.90 2.98 -2.26
C GLU A 320 8.68 3.15 -1.36
N LEU A 321 8.86 3.91 -0.29
CA LEU A 321 7.88 4.16 0.77
C LEU A 321 7.67 5.66 0.92
N ASP A 322 6.42 6.10 0.93
CA ASP A 322 6.03 7.48 1.19
C ASP A 322 5.31 7.56 2.54
N ARG A 323 5.91 8.28 3.49
CA ARG A 323 5.45 8.32 4.88
C ARG A 323 4.06 8.91 5.03
N ALA A 324 3.82 10.04 4.36
CA ALA A 324 2.54 10.75 4.47
C ALA A 324 1.40 9.94 3.85
N ALA A 325 1.67 9.22 2.76
CA ALA A 325 0.73 8.29 2.16
C ALA A 325 0.48 7.06 3.05
N LEU A 326 1.51 6.49 3.68
CA LEU A 326 1.36 5.40 4.67
C LEU A 326 0.52 5.83 5.89
N ASP A 327 0.73 7.03 6.43
CA ASP A 327 -0.11 7.59 7.51
C ASP A 327 -1.60 7.65 7.09
N ARG A 328 -1.90 8.01 5.84
CA ARG A 328 -3.28 8.01 5.32
C ARG A 328 -3.85 6.59 5.20
N VAL A 329 -3.03 5.60 4.85
CA VAL A 329 -3.46 4.20 4.85
C VAL A 329 -3.83 3.76 6.27
N ASP A 330 -3.00 4.07 7.28
CA ASP A 330 -3.28 3.74 8.69
C ASP A 330 -4.56 4.41 9.20
N ARG A 331 -4.77 5.68 8.83
CA ARG A 331 -6.03 6.36 9.11
C ARG A 331 -7.23 5.67 8.46
N GLY A 332 -7.07 5.16 7.24
CA GLY A 332 -8.04 4.29 6.59
C GLY A 332 -8.29 3.00 7.36
N MET A 333 -7.25 2.39 7.94
CA MET A 333 -7.36 1.16 8.75
C MET A 333 -8.17 1.40 10.02
N VAL A 334 -7.95 2.54 10.71
CA VAL A 334 -8.75 2.95 11.88
C VAL A 334 -10.23 3.05 11.52
N LEU A 335 -10.57 3.70 10.41
CA LEU A 335 -11.96 3.86 9.97
C LEU A 335 -12.59 2.53 9.52
N ALA A 336 -11.84 1.67 8.84
CA ALA A 336 -12.31 0.34 8.49
C ALA A 336 -12.55 -0.54 9.73
N ALA A 337 -11.69 -0.44 10.76
CA ALA A 337 -11.90 -1.11 12.04
C ALA A 337 -13.16 -0.57 12.75
N ARG A 338 -13.39 0.76 12.69
CA ARG A 338 -14.61 1.42 13.18
C ARG A 338 -15.87 0.91 12.50
N PHE A 339 -15.83 0.71 11.18
CA PHE A 339 -16.93 0.07 10.47
C PHE A 339 -17.20 -1.33 11.01
N ALA A 340 -16.16 -2.10 11.28
CA ALA A 340 -16.26 -3.43 11.87
C ALA A 340 -16.61 -3.43 13.37
N GLY A 341 -16.96 -2.30 13.98
CA GLY A 341 -17.36 -2.22 15.39
C GLY A 341 -16.20 -2.08 16.39
N GLN A 342 -14.95 -2.08 15.92
CA GLN A 342 -13.78 -1.84 16.77
C GLN A 342 -13.53 -0.34 16.92
N HIS A 343 -13.35 0.14 18.15
CA HIS A 343 -13.11 1.57 18.39
C HIS A 343 -11.67 1.81 18.81
N TYR A 344 -10.90 2.45 17.93
CA TYR A 344 -9.57 2.92 18.24
C TYR A 344 -9.64 4.42 18.58
N ASP A 345 -9.51 4.74 19.86
CA ASP A 345 -9.55 6.11 20.35
C ASP A 345 -8.14 6.73 20.27
N GLU A 346 -7.86 7.40 19.15
CA GLU A 346 -6.56 8.04 18.91
C GLU A 346 -6.17 9.06 20.01
N THR A 347 -7.12 9.58 20.80
CA THR A 347 -6.80 10.50 21.91
C THR A 347 -6.18 9.80 23.12
N LYS A 348 -6.32 8.48 23.20
CA LYS A 348 -5.71 7.63 24.23
C LYS A 348 -4.42 6.97 23.76
N GLU A 349 -4.02 7.19 22.51
CA GLU A 349 -2.74 6.74 21.98
C GLU A 349 -1.62 7.64 22.52
N VAL A 350 -0.51 7.03 22.94
CA VAL A 350 0.74 7.75 23.14
C VAL A 350 1.60 7.49 21.92
N ARG A 351 1.79 8.49 21.06
CA ARG A 351 2.74 8.43 19.94
C ARG A 351 3.60 9.67 19.96
N VAL A 352 4.86 9.48 20.36
CA VAL A 352 5.84 10.56 20.44
C VAL A 352 7.03 10.19 19.55
N LEU A 353 7.26 11.00 18.53
CA LEU A 353 8.33 10.83 17.54
C LEU A 353 9.28 12.03 17.61
N PRO A 354 10.58 11.85 17.30
CA PRO A 354 11.49 12.97 17.10
C PRO A 354 11.09 13.75 15.83
N PRO A 355 11.69 14.93 15.56
CA PRO A 355 11.59 15.57 14.26
C PRO A 355 11.91 14.56 13.16
N LEU A 356 10.99 14.45 12.21
CA LEU A 356 11.12 13.50 11.11
C LEU A 356 12.07 14.12 10.09
N LEU A 357 13.17 13.42 9.80
CA LEU A 357 14.20 13.92 8.87
C LEU A 357 13.97 13.45 7.44
N ILE A 358 13.20 12.37 7.27
CA ILE A 358 12.95 11.70 6.00
C ILE A 358 11.44 11.59 5.81
N ASP A 359 10.94 11.91 4.63
CA ASP A 359 9.54 11.70 4.27
C ASP A 359 9.33 10.61 3.21
N ARG A 360 10.37 10.28 2.45
CA ARG A 360 10.37 9.21 1.46
C ARG A 360 11.66 8.45 1.50
N PHE A 361 11.55 7.14 1.43
CA PHE A 361 12.68 6.23 1.47
C PHE A 361 12.55 5.24 0.33
N ALA A 362 13.63 5.01 -0.40
CA ALA A 362 13.70 3.97 -1.41
C ALA A 362 15.00 3.18 -1.27
N HIS A 363 14.95 1.91 -1.64
CA HIS A 363 16.14 1.14 -1.93
C HIS A 363 16.05 0.48 -3.30
N GLN A 364 17.20 0.14 -3.87
CA GLN A 364 17.32 -0.61 -5.11
C GLN A 364 18.52 -1.55 -5.03
N VAL A 365 18.33 -2.80 -5.42
CA VAL A 365 19.42 -3.73 -5.72
C VAL A 365 19.52 -3.81 -7.24
N PRO A 366 20.58 -3.26 -7.85
CA PRO A 366 20.76 -3.31 -9.29
C PRO A 366 20.74 -4.75 -9.83
N TYR A 367 20.25 -4.93 -11.05
CA TYR A 367 20.27 -6.25 -11.67
C TYR A 367 21.71 -6.73 -11.92
N GLY A 368 21.97 -8.00 -11.63
CA GLY A 368 23.31 -8.61 -11.76
C GLY A 368 24.26 -8.30 -10.60
N THR A 369 23.82 -7.53 -9.59
CA THR A 369 24.59 -7.24 -8.37
C THR A 369 23.88 -7.78 -7.13
N GLU A 370 23.07 -8.83 -7.29
CA GLU A 370 22.25 -9.38 -6.22
C GLU A 370 23.12 -9.85 -5.06
N GLY A 371 22.94 -9.21 -3.91
CA GLY A 371 23.69 -9.52 -2.70
C GLY A 371 25.10 -8.93 -2.63
N THR A 372 25.52 -8.16 -3.64
CA THR A 372 26.79 -7.43 -3.64
C THR A 372 26.58 -5.93 -3.54
N VAL A 373 25.58 -5.37 -4.21
CA VAL A 373 25.30 -3.92 -4.21
C VAL A 373 23.90 -3.61 -3.67
N LEU A 374 23.80 -2.63 -2.78
CA LEU A 374 22.55 -2.03 -2.32
C LEU A 374 22.62 -0.51 -2.46
N ARG A 375 21.68 0.08 -3.20
CA ARG A 375 21.47 1.52 -3.27
C ARG A 375 20.28 1.91 -2.42
N VAL A 376 20.38 3.04 -1.74
CA VAL A 376 19.33 3.63 -0.91
C VAL A 376 19.23 5.10 -1.27
N ARG A 377 18.02 5.65 -1.35
CA ARG A 377 17.77 7.08 -1.50
C ARG A 377 16.72 7.50 -0.48
N ALA A 378 16.98 8.58 0.23
CA ALA A 378 16.05 9.15 1.20
C ALA A 378 15.80 10.62 0.87
N ARG A 379 14.54 11.01 0.66
CA ARG A 379 14.16 12.42 0.49
C ARG A 379 13.98 13.07 1.86
N LEU A 380 14.63 14.21 2.02
CA LEU A 380 14.67 14.94 3.28
C LEU A 380 13.47 15.86 3.45
N THR A 381 12.95 15.91 4.67
CA THR A 381 12.03 16.95 5.14
C THR A 381 12.76 18.29 5.25
N ASP A 382 12.03 19.36 5.57
CA ASP A 382 12.63 20.66 5.83
C ASP A 382 13.61 20.57 7.02
N GLU A 383 13.20 19.89 8.10
CA GLU A 383 14.03 19.59 9.26
C GLU A 383 15.24 18.71 8.90
N GLY A 384 15.07 17.74 7.98
CA GLY A 384 16.16 16.91 7.49
C GLY A 384 17.20 17.69 6.70
N ARG A 385 16.77 18.66 5.90
CA ARG A 385 17.67 19.55 5.15
C ARG A 385 18.41 20.50 6.08
N GLU A 386 17.74 21.06 7.09
CA GLU A 386 18.39 21.87 8.12
C GLU A 386 19.38 21.04 8.95
N TRP A 387 19.04 19.78 9.25
CA TRP A 387 19.91 18.87 9.98
C TRP A 387 21.22 18.58 9.24
N ILE A 388 21.19 18.37 7.92
CA ILE A 388 22.41 18.11 7.13
C ILE A 388 23.13 19.39 6.68
N ALA A 389 22.49 20.56 6.74
CA ALA A 389 23.06 21.84 6.36
C ALA A 389 24.18 22.28 7.33
N GLY A 390 25.37 21.70 7.16
CA GLY A 390 26.59 22.11 7.85
C GLY A 390 27.19 23.41 7.27
N PRO A 391 28.08 24.08 8.01
CA PRO A 391 28.76 25.30 7.54
C PRO A 391 29.86 24.95 6.51
N GLY A 392 29.46 24.61 5.28
CA GLY A 392 30.35 24.39 4.14
C GLY A 392 30.97 22.99 4.05
N LYS A 393 31.96 22.84 3.15
CA LYS A 393 32.71 21.59 2.93
C LYS A 393 33.54 21.21 4.14
N VAL A 394 32.91 20.57 5.12
CA VAL A 394 33.53 20.02 6.31
C VAL A 394 33.78 18.53 6.05
N ALA A 395 34.94 18.03 6.44
CA ALA A 395 35.24 16.60 6.32
C ALA A 395 34.16 15.79 7.05
N ALA A 396 33.69 14.70 6.43
CA ALA A 396 32.51 13.97 6.91
C ALA A 396 32.66 13.59 8.39
N TYR A 397 33.82 13.05 8.78
CA TYR A 397 34.16 12.72 10.17
C TYR A 397 33.96 13.88 11.16
N GLU A 398 34.41 15.08 10.79
CA GLU A 398 34.28 16.26 11.64
C GLU A 398 32.81 16.73 11.70
N ALA A 399 32.09 16.64 10.59
CA ALA A 399 30.68 17.00 10.50
C ALA A 399 29.78 16.05 11.30
N LEU A 400 30.08 14.74 11.34
CA LEU A 400 29.29 13.75 12.08
C LEU A 400 29.17 14.06 13.58
N THR A 401 30.18 14.70 14.18
CA THR A 401 30.13 15.11 15.59
C THR A 401 29.18 16.28 15.85
N ASN A 402 28.89 17.06 14.80
CA ASN A 402 28.02 18.25 14.83
C ASN A 402 26.60 17.97 14.34
N LEU A 403 26.37 16.86 13.62
CA LEU A 403 25.04 16.33 13.35
C LEU A 403 24.45 15.86 14.68
N GLY A 404 23.81 16.79 15.40
CA GLY A 404 23.31 16.60 16.75
C GLY A 404 22.52 15.30 16.90
N GLN A 405 22.74 14.62 18.02
CA GLN A 405 21.93 13.47 18.40
C GLN A 405 20.61 13.97 18.97
N SER A 406 19.52 13.34 18.53
CA SER A 406 18.30 13.40 19.29
C SER A 406 18.43 12.34 20.39
N ASP A 407 18.58 12.75 21.66
CA ASP A 407 18.52 11.88 22.85
C ASP A 407 17.09 11.35 23.09
N PHE A 408 16.40 11.01 22.01
CA PHE A 408 14.97 10.78 21.97
C PHE A 408 14.69 9.36 21.51
N THR A 409 14.06 8.58 22.39
CA THR A 409 13.53 7.25 22.05
C THR A 409 12.07 7.40 21.63
N PRO A 410 11.71 7.02 20.39
CA PRO A 410 10.31 6.98 19.96
C PRO A 410 9.44 6.16 20.93
N GLN A 411 8.28 6.70 21.27
CA GLN A 411 7.32 6.03 22.14
C GLN A 411 6.04 5.74 21.37
N PHE A 412 5.56 4.51 21.47
CA PHE A 412 4.25 4.12 20.98
C PHE A 412 3.55 3.22 21.99
N GLU A 413 2.43 3.70 22.53
CA GLU A 413 1.47 2.92 23.28
C GLU A 413 0.13 3.00 22.56
N PRO A 414 -0.40 1.89 22.01
CA PRO A 414 -1.67 1.92 21.32
C PRO A 414 -2.79 2.25 22.31
N ALA A 415 -3.83 2.94 21.84
CA ALA A 415 -5.07 3.05 22.60
C ALA A 415 -5.55 1.65 23.02
N SER A 416 -6.07 1.51 24.24
CA SER A 416 -6.29 0.26 25.02
C SER A 416 -6.92 -0.97 24.32
N GLN A 417 -7.37 -0.87 23.07
CA GLN A 417 -7.71 -1.98 22.20
C GLN A 417 -6.51 -2.36 21.30
N VAL A 418 -5.72 -3.35 21.73
CA VAL A 418 -4.58 -3.90 20.96
C VAL A 418 -5.00 -4.38 19.56
N GLY A 419 -6.28 -4.72 19.35
CA GLY A 419 -6.83 -5.27 18.11
C GLY A 419 -6.59 -4.38 16.88
N ALA A 420 -7.22 -3.21 16.83
CA ALA A 420 -7.13 -2.32 15.66
C ALA A 420 -5.69 -1.84 15.38
N ALA A 421 -4.86 -1.69 16.42
CA ALA A 421 -3.44 -1.34 16.24
C ALA A 421 -2.65 -2.41 15.47
N GLN A 422 -3.11 -3.68 15.47
CA GLN A 422 -2.49 -4.73 14.66
C GLN A 422 -2.69 -4.53 13.15
N LEU A 423 -3.64 -3.67 12.74
CA LEU A 423 -3.89 -3.34 11.33
C LEU A 423 -2.94 -2.26 10.80
N PHE A 424 -2.25 -1.52 11.67
CA PHE A 424 -1.39 -0.41 11.25
C PHE A 424 -0.17 -0.93 10.47
N LEU A 425 0.19 -0.21 9.42
CA LEU A 425 1.33 -0.46 8.55
C LEU A 425 2.54 0.37 8.95
N LEU A 426 2.34 1.60 9.43
CA LEU A 426 3.40 2.52 9.81
C LEU A 426 3.40 2.79 11.32
N ARG A 427 2.27 3.26 11.84
CA ARG A 427 2.10 3.75 13.21
C ARG A 427 2.48 2.66 14.24
N GLY A 428 3.45 2.98 15.09
CA GLY A 428 3.93 2.08 16.14
C GLY A 428 4.76 0.90 15.66
N ARG A 429 5.07 0.84 14.36
CA ARG A 429 5.88 -0.24 13.79
C ARG A 429 7.36 0.12 13.84
N PRO A 430 8.26 -0.88 13.92
CA PRO A 430 9.70 -0.64 13.89
C PRO A 430 10.17 0.19 12.69
N ILE A 431 9.46 0.11 11.55
CA ILE A 431 9.77 0.87 10.34
C ILE A 431 9.60 2.39 10.53
N GLU A 432 8.57 2.84 11.25
CA GLU A 432 8.37 4.24 11.58
C GLU A 432 9.54 4.78 12.39
N GLN A 433 9.93 4.01 13.40
CA GLN A 433 11.02 4.35 14.31
C GLN A 433 12.38 4.33 13.61
N THR A 434 12.64 3.32 12.78
CA THR A 434 13.96 3.08 12.21
C THR A 434 14.20 3.90 10.95
N LEU A 435 13.22 4.01 10.05
CA LEU A 435 13.41 4.68 8.76
C LEU A 435 13.08 6.17 8.80
N PHE A 436 11.96 6.55 9.43
CA PHE A 436 11.47 7.94 9.37
C PHE A 436 11.88 8.77 10.58
N ALA A 437 11.94 8.13 11.76
CA ALA A 437 12.38 8.76 13.01
C ALA A 437 13.84 8.44 13.41
N GLY A 438 14.53 7.55 12.67
CA GLY A 438 15.75 6.89 13.14
C GLY A 438 17.07 7.29 12.46
N ALA A 439 17.04 8.14 11.44
CA ALA A 439 18.27 8.62 10.77
C ALA A 439 19.24 9.35 11.74
N THR A 440 18.74 9.80 12.88
CA THR A 440 19.50 10.40 13.98
C THR A 440 20.59 9.49 14.57
N ALA A 441 20.49 8.16 14.39
CA ALA A 441 21.50 7.22 14.87
C ALA A 441 22.66 6.98 13.88
N LEU A 442 22.53 7.38 12.62
CA LEU A 442 23.53 7.15 11.58
C LEU A 442 24.91 7.77 11.95
N PRO A 443 25.00 8.99 12.49
CA PRO A 443 26.30 9.55 12.87
C PRO A 443 27.08 8.72 13.90
N GLN A 444 26.40 8.16 14.91
CA GLN A 444 27.04 7.29 15.90
C GLN A 444 27.63 6.02 15.28
N VAL A 445 26.89 5.42 14.35
CA VAL A 445 27.32 4.22 13.63
C VAL A 445 28.59 4.48 12.83
N LEU A 446 28.59 5.55 12.02
CA LEU A 446 29.72 5.90 11.18
C LEU A 446 30.95 6.27 12.02
N MET A 447 30.74 6.99 13.13
CA MET A 447 31.80 7.28 14.11
C MET A 447 32.34 6.01 14.76
N ALA A 448 31.49 5.05 15.11
CA ALA A 448 31.93 3.78 15.70
C ALA A 448 32.75 2.94 14.71
N ILE A 449 32.40 2.96 13.42
CA ILE A 449 33.18 2.31 12.36
C ILE A 449 34.56 2.98 12.22
N GLU A 450 34.61 4.32 12.18
CA GLU A 450 35.88 5.06 12.10
C GLU A 450 36.77 4.85 13.34
N ILE A 451 36.18 4.75 14.54
CA ILE A 451 36.93 4.44 15.76
C ILE A 451 37.48 3.01 15.74
N ALA A 452 36.67 2.05 15.28
CA ALA A 452 37.08 0.64 15.21
C ALA A 452 38.12 0.39 14.12
N ALA A 453 38.08 1.15 13.03
CA ALA A 453 39.00 1.06 11.91
C ALA A 453 39.29 2.46 11.35
N SER A 454 40.33 3.11 11.87
CA SER A 454 40.69 4.48 11.47
C SER A 454 41.03 4.58 9.97
N GLY A 455 40.55 5.66 9.34
CA GLY A 455 40.65 5.92 7.90
C GLY A 455 39.58 5.22 7.07
N SER A 456 38.53 4.69 7.73
CA SER A 456 37.40 4.07 7.05
C SER A 456 36.46 5.11 6.46
N LEU A 457 36.28 6.26 7.12
CA LEU A 457 35.47 7.37 6.64
C LEU A 457 36.33 8.39 5.87
N LYS A 458 35.94 8.70 4.64
CA LYS A 458 36.59 9.65 3.73
C LYS A 458 35.57 10.56 3.07
N GLY A 459 35.99 11.74 2.63
CA GLY A 459 35.13 12.70 1.94
C GLY A 459 34.62 13.84 2.84
N ASP A 460 33.60 14.54 2.36
CA ASP A 460 32.94 15.65 3.05
C ASP A 460 31.48 15.29 3.37
N ILE A 461 30.77 16.12 4.14
CA ILE A 461 29.40 15.80 4.57
C ILE A 461 28.39 15.69 3.42
N ASP A 462 28.71 16.31 2.27
CA ASP A 462 27.87 16.25 1.08
C ASP A 462 28.18 14.99 0.25
N ASP A 463 29.40 14.46 0.31
CA ASP A 463 29.82 13.22 -0.36
C ASP A 463 30.92 12.50 0.43
N PHE A 464 30.60 11.34 1.00
CA PHE A 464 31.51 10.54 1.80
C PHE A 464 31.44 9.04 1.55
N GLN A 465 32.53 8.36 1.83
CA GLN A 465 32.66 6.91 1.70
C GLN A 465 33.11 6.31 3.03
N VAL A 466 32.53 5.17 3.39
CA VAL A 466 32.83 4.41 4.61
C VAL A 466 33.20 2.99 4.26
N ALA A 467 34.46 2.61 4.46
CA ALA A 467 34.85 1.21 4.40
C ALA A 467 34.32 0.46 5.63
N VAL A 468 33.32 -0.40 5.43
CA VAL A 468 32.75 -1.25 6.48
C VAL A 468 33.60 -2.51 6.62
N PRO A 469 34.31 -2.71 7.74
CA PRO A 469 35.18 -3.87 7.92
C PRO A 469 34.36 -5.16 8.06
N SER A 470 34.91 -6.28 7.59
CA SER A 470 34.34 -7.61 7.84
C SER A 470 34.36 -7.93 9.34
N GLY A 471 33.24 -8.40 9.88
CA GLY A 471 33.12 -8.79 11.28
C GLY A 471 31.82 -8.27 11.91
N PRO A 472 31.64 -8.44 13.23
CA PRO A 472 30.48 -7.88 13.91
C PRO A 472 30.55 -6.35 13.86
N LEU A 473 29.46 -5.72 13.41
CA LEU A 473 29.34 -4.26 13.43
C LEU A 473 29.52 -3.75 14.88
N PRO A 474 30.17 -2.59 15.09
CA PRO A 474 30.37 -2.05 16.42
C PRO A 474 29.06 -1.53 17.05
N GLY A 475 28.97 -1.58 18.38
CA GLY A 475 27.93 -0.88 19.17
C GLY A 475 26.51 -1.46 19.08
N GLU A 476 25.52 -0.56 19.16
CA GLU A 476 24.08 -0.90 19.24
C GLU A 476 23.52 -1.64 18.02
N LEU A 477 24.19 -1.56 16.87
CA LEU A 477 23.81 -2.27 15.65
C LEU A 477 23.83 -3.79 15.82
N GLN A 478 24.58 -4.31 16.80
CA GLN A 478 24.57 -5.74 17.11
C GLN A 478 23.18 -6.23 17.53
N ASN A 479 22.33 -5.38 18.11
CA ASN A 479 21.08 -5.83 18.74
C ASN A 479 19.81 -5.16 18.18
N ARG A 480 19.90 -4.38 17.09
CA ARG A 480 18.70 -3.75 16.51
C ARG A 480 17.82 -4.79 15.78
N PRO A 481 16.52 -4.85 16.08
CA PRO A 481 15.57 -5.66 15.30
C PRO A 481 15.51 -5.19 13.85
N GLY A 482 15.41 -6.12 12.88
CA GLY A 482 15.21 -5.81 11.46
C GLY A 482 16.49 -5.49 10.65
N VAL A 483 17.69 -5.67 11.21
CA VAL A 483 18.97 -5.51 10.49
C VAL A 483 19.85 -6.77 10.53
N GLN A 484 19.26 -7.91 10.94
CA GLN A 484 20.02 -9.14 11.20
C GLN A 484 20.64 -9.71 9.95
N GLU A 485 19.91 -9.79 8.82
CA GLU A 485 20.45 -10.34 7.58
C GLU A 485 21.46 -9.37 6.93
N LEU A 486 21.20 -8.06 6.95
CA LEU A 486 22.19 -7.07 6.51
C LEU A 486 23.49 -7.21 7.30
N ARG A 487 23.40 -7.38 8.63
CA ARG A 487 24.55 -7.62 9.49
C ARG A 487 25.27 -8.94 9.18
N GLU A 488 24.53 -10.03 8.98
CA GLU A 488 25.13 -11.31 8.57
C GLU A 488 25.91 -11.15 7.26
N ARG A 489 25.37 -10.44 6.27
CA ARG A 489 26.05 -10.18 4.99
C ARG A 489 27.29 -9.29 5.14
N LEU A 490 27.16 -8.18 5.88
CA LEU A 490 28.30 -7.29 6.20
C LEU A 490 29.39 -8.02 6.99
N SER A 491 29.05 -9.08 7.73
CA SER A 491 30.02 -9.86 8.49
C SER A 491 30.88 -10.80 7.63
N ILE A 492 30.42 -11.16 6.41
CA ILE A 492 31.08 -12.15 5.54
C ILE A 492 32.22 -11.54 4.73
N SER A 493 32.11 -10.27 4.34
CA SER A 493 33.09 -9.62 3.45
C SER A 493 33.18 -8.13 3.76
N PRO A 494 34.33 -7.48 3.51
CA PRO A 494 34.42 -6.04 3.63
C PRO A 494 33.58 -5.36 2.55
N HIS A 495 32.96 -4.25 2.90
CA HIS A 495 32.14 -3.45 1.98
C HIS A 495 32.56 -1.99 2.03
N GLU A 496 32.13 -1.22 1.06
CA GLU A 496 32.26 0.22 1.00
C GLU A 496 30.86 0.83 0.90
N LEU A 497 30.53 1.72 1.85
CA LEU A 497 29.30 2.49 1.88
C LEU A 497 29.62 3.92 1.40
N ALA A 498 29.27 4.25 0.17
CA ALA A 498 29.25 5.62 -0.32
C ALA A 498 27.95 6.32 0.09
N VAL A 499 28.01 7.61 0.35
CA VAL A 499 26.89 8.49 0.68
C VAL A 499 27.08 9.80 -0.08
N GLU A 500 26.07 10.19 -0.85
CA GLU A 500 26.09 11.40 -1.67
C GLU A 500 24.79 12.18 -1.46
N VAL A 501 24.90 13.49 -1.28
CA VAL A 501 23.77 14.41 -1.25
C VAL A 501 23.48 14.87 -2.67
N VAL A 502 22.33 14.44 -3.19
CA VAL A 502 21.88 14.74 -4.56
C VAL A 502 20.69 15.70 -4.55
N GLU A 503 20.35 16.25 -5.73
CA GLU A 503 19.26 17.21 -5.90
C GLU A 503 19.37 18.44 -4.99
N GLY A 504 20.60 18.96 -4.85
CA GLY A 504 20.88 20.21 -4.15
C GLY A 504 20.57 20.19 -2.65
N GLY A 505 20.78 19.04 -1.98
CA GLY A 505 20.47 18.90 -0.56
C GLY A 505 19.15 18.21 -0.26
N SER A 506 18.38 17.82 -1.28
CA SER A 506 17.02 17.32 -1.09
C SER A 506 16.96 15.80 -0.86
N VAL A 507 17.97 15.07 -1.33
CA VAL A 507 18.00 13.60 -1.28
C VAL A 507 19.37 13.12 -0.83
N ILE A 508 19.40 12.18 0.10
CA ILE A 508 20.61 11.43 0.48
C ILE A 508 20.59 10.12 -0.29
N GLN A 509 21.60 9.86 -1.11
CA GLN A 509 21.88 8.58 -1.72
C GLN A 509 22.92 7.83 -0.89
N LEU A 510 22.70 6.55 -0.63
CA LEU A 510 23.69 5.65 -0.07
C LEU A 510 23.90 4.48 -1.03
N GLU A 511 25.12 4.01 -1.18
CA GLU A 511 25.47 2.86 -2.02
C GLU A 511 26.45 1.98 -1.28
N LEU A 512 26.08 0.74 -1.03
CA LEU A 512 26.90 -0.26 -0.38
C LEU A 512 27.38 -1.27 -1.41
N GLU A 513 28.69 -1.40 -1.61
CA GLU A 513 29.32 -2.33 -2.56
C GLU A 513 30.41 -3.18 -1.89
N PRO A 514 30.85 -4.30 -2.46
CA PRO A 514 31.99 -5.05 -1.94
C PRO A 514 33.29 -4.25 -2.16
N ARG A 515 34.18 -4.29 -1.16
CA ARG A 515 35.45 -3.57 -1.20
C ARG A 515 36.52 -4.27 -2.04
#